data_AF-A0A7I8EJA4-F1
#
_entry.id   AF-A0A7I8EJA4-F1
#
_cell.length_a   1.000
_cell.length_b   1.000
_cell.length_c   1.000
_cell.angle_alpha   90.00
_cell.angle_beta   90.00
_cell.angle_gamma   90.00
#
_symmetry.space_group_name_H-M   'P 1'
#
loop_
_entity.id
_entity.type
_entity.pdbx_description
1 polymer ?
#
loop_
_entity_poly.entity_id
_entity_poly.type
_entity_poly.pdbx_seq_one_letter_code
_entity_poly.pdbx_strand_id
1 'polypeptide(L)'
;MTNGTTITATQVTVQPTGNYGSAVSSAAGVVPFKRGTPSPTKKVGQIPSNYTEGSGTIVSGTTANKATEVALAAYPGGVVDRVVKLSNGEYEAHNIGVNWPHHVFITQDFKVVGAY
;
A
#
# COMPACT_ATOMS: atom_id res chain seq x y z
N MET A 1 19.54 23.48 12.19
CA MET A 1 20.07 23.56 10.82
C MET A 1 19.62 22.30 10.08
N THR A 2 18.81 22.42 9.04
CA THR A 2 18.45 21.28 8.18
C THR A 2 19.52 21.14 7.11
N ASN A 3 20.39 20.12 7.22
CA ASN A 3 21.30 19.74 6.13
C ASN A 3 20.45 19.17 4.99
N GLY A 4 20.20 19.97 3.96
CA GLY A 4 19.46 19.51 2.78
C GLY A 4 20.37 18.66 1.89
N THR A 5 20.25 17.34 1.96
CA THR A 5 20.83 16.44 0.95
C THR A 5 20.04 16.57 -0.34
N THR A 6 20.71 16.89 -1.45
CA THR A 6 20.14 16.74 -2.79
C THR A 6 19.78 15.28 -3.00
N ILE A 7 18.49 14.97 -3.15
CA ILE A 7 18.03 13.64 -3.53
C ILE A 7 17.94 13.57 -5.06
N THR A 8 18.84 12.82 -5.68
CA THR A 8 18.78 12.52 -7.12
C THR A 8 17.96 11.25 -7.32
N ALA A 9 16.74 11.39 -7.84
CA ALA A 9 15.95 10.24 -8.27
C ALA A 9 16.59 9.63 -9.53
N THR A 10 16.92 8.34 -9.49
CA THR A 10 17.37 7.60 -10.69
C THR A 10 16.22 7.28 -11.63
N GLN A 11 14.99 7.33 -11.13
CA GLN A 11 13.78 7.03 -11.87
C GLN A 11 12.60 7.84 -11.29
N VAL A 12 11.77 8.38 -12.18
CA VAL A 12 10.49 8.97 -11.82
C VAL A 12 9.41 8.14 -12.51
N THR A 13 8.60 7.44 -11.73
CA THR A 13 7.42 6.75 -12.24
C THR A 13 6.25 7.73 -12.18
N VAL A 14 5.79 8.18 -13.36
CA VAL A 14 4.64 9.09 -13.45
C VAL A 14 3.37 8.26 -13.56
N GLN A 15 2.42 8.57 -12.68
CA GLN A 15 1.06 8.05 -12.74
C GLN A 15 0.21 8.88 -13.71
N PRO A 16 -0.34 8.29 -14.79
CA PRO A 16 -1.17 9.02 -15.74
C PRO A 16 -2.42 9.63 -15.12
N THR A 17 -2.80 10.83 -15.56
CA THR A 17 -4.04 11.49 -15.16
C THR A 17 -5.26 10.62 -15.45
N GLY A 18 -6.16 10.46 -14.48
CA GLY A 18 -7.43 9.73 -14.64
C GLY A 18 -7.42 8.27 -14.17
N ASN A 19 -6.25 7.67 -13.91
CA ASN A 19 -6.15 6.32 -13.34
C ASN A 19 -6.13 6.30 -11.80
N TYR A 20 -6.41 7.43 -11.16
CA TYR A 20 -6.25 7.61 -9.71
C TYR A 20 -7.35 8.49 -9.14
N GLY A 21 -7.53 8.40 -7.82
CA GLY A 21 -8.54 9.13 -7.08
C GLY A 21 -9.84 8.35 -6.90
N SER A 22 -10.80 8.99 -6.22
CA SER A 22 -12.00 8.36 -5.67
C SER A 22 -12.85 7.57 -6.68
N ALA A 23 -12.95 8.04 -7.92
CA ALA A 23 -13.74 7.38 -8.97
C ALA A 23 -13.14 6.03 -9.39
N VAL A 24 -11.82 5.98 -9.62
CA VAL A 24 -11.12 4.74 -9.99
C VAL A 24 -11.08 3.77 -8.82
N SER A 25 -10.83 4.27 -7.62
CA SER A 25 -10.93 3.49 -6.38
C SER A 25 -12.28 2.77 -6.28
N SER A 26 -13.38 3.53 -6.43
CA SER A 26 -14.73 2.98 -6.28
C SER A 26 -15.02 1.87 -7.30
N ALA A 27 -14.61 2.05 -8.56
CA ALA A 27 -14.76 1.04 -9.61
C ALA A 27 -13.98 -0.25 -9.31
N ALA A 28 -12.84 -0.15 -8.60
CA ALA A 28 -12.03 -1.28 -8.16
C ALA A 28 -12.48 -1.89 -6.81
N GLY A 29 -13.60 -1.42 -6.24
CA GLY A 29 -14.09 -1.91 -4.94
C GLY A 29 -13.28 -1.41 -3.73
N VAL A 30 -12.38 -0.43 -3.94
CA VAL A 30 -11.71 0.35 -2.88
C VAL A 30 -12.74 1.32 -2.30
N VAL A 31 -12.72 1.51 -0.99
CA VAL A 31 -13.58 2.51 -0.34
C VAL A 31 -12.80 3.83 -0.28
N PRO A 32 -13.21 4.88 -1.01
CA PRO A 32 -12.49 6.14 -0.99
C PRO A 32 -12.47 6.77 0.40
N PHE A 33 -11.40 7.53 0.68
CA PHE A 33 -11.30 8.27 1.93
C PHE A 33 -12.43 9.31 2.04
N LYS A 34 -13.08 9.34 3.21
CA LYS A 34 -14.05 10.39 3.58
C LYS A 34 -13.81 10.80 5.02
N ARG A 35 -13.48 12.07 5.23
CA ARG A 35 -13.23 12.63 6.57
C ARG A 35 -14.40 12.35 7.51
N GLY A 36 -14.09 11.89 8.72
CA GLY A 36 -15.07 11.58 9.77
C GLY A 36 -15.85 10.28 9.56
N THR A 37 -15.56 9.53 8.49
CA THR A 37 -16.13 8.20 8.29
C THR A 37 -15.14 7.16 8.83
N PRO A 38 -15.54 6.29 9.77
CA PRO A 38 -14.68 5.19 10.21
C PRO A 38 -14.33 4.25 9.06
N SER A 39 -13.15 3.64 9.13
CA SER A 39 -12.74 2.60 8.19
C SER A 39 -13.50 1.29 8.46
N PRO A 40 -13.97 0.58 7.41
CA PRO A 40 -14.68 -0.68 7.59
C PRO A 40 -13.71 -1.79 8.02
N THR A 41 -14.15 -2.69 8.89
CA THR A 41 -13.42 -3.90 9.27
C THR A 41 -13.61 -5.00 8.22
N LYS A 42 -13.20 -4.74 6.98
CA LYS A 42 -13.35 -5.68 5.85
C LYS A 42 -12.04 -6.40 5.60
N LYS A 43 -12.07 -7.73 5.51
CA LYS A 43 -10.91 -8.57 5.18
C LYS A 43 -11.21 -9.35 3.91
N VAL A 44 -10.24 -9.44 3.00
CA VAL A 44 -10.33 -10.23 1.77
C VAL A 44 -9.04 -10.99 1.54
N GLY A 45 -9.15 -12.18 0.95
CA GLY A 45 -7.99 -13.01 0.60
C GLY A 45 -7.24 -13.56 1.81
N GLN A 46 -5.96 -13.81 1.62
CA GLN A 46 -5.06 -14.40 2.61
C GLN A 46 -4.39 -13.31 3.43
N ILE A 47 -4.61 -13.37 4.74
CA ILE A 47 -3.95 -12.53 5.74
C ILE A 47 -3.21 -13.49 6.68
N PRO A 48 -1.91 -13.26 6.99
CA PRO A 48 -1.20 -14.09 7.94
C PRO A 48 -1.95 -14.16 9.27
N SER A 49 -2.16 -15.38 9.79
CA SER A 49 -3.00 -15.62 10.97
C SER A 49 -2.48 -14.95 12.25
N ASN A 50 -1.17 -14.71 12.31
CA ASN A 50 -0.46 -14.02 13.39
C ASN A 50 -0.17 -12.54 13.07
N TYR A 51 -0.77 -11.96 12.02
CA TYR A 51 -0.57 -10.56 11.70
C TYR A 51 -1.12 -9.66 12.83
N THR A 52 -0.30 -8.69 13.21
CA THR A 52 -0.68 -7.57 14.08
C THR A 52 -0.41 -6.28 13.31
N GLU A 53 -1.36 -5.35 13.32
CA GLU A 53 -1.19 -4.05 12.67
C GLU A 53 0.08 -3.36 13.15
N GLY A 54 0.87 -2.83 12.21
CA GLY A 54 2.15 -2.18 12.51
C GLY A 54 3.30 -3.14 12.83
N SER A 55 3.10 -4.45 12.75
CA SER A 55 4.19 -5.43 12.86
C SER A 55 5.09 -5.47 11.61
N GLY A 56 6.25 -6.11 11.73
CA GLY A 56 7.21 -6.26 10.65
C GLY A 56 8.34 -5.23 10.65
N THR A 57 9.25 -5.37 9.70
CA THR A 57 10.44 -4.53 9.56
C THR A 57 10.30 -3.67 8.32
N ILE A 58 10.42 -2.34 8.45
CA ILE A 58 10.37 -1.43 7.30
C ILE A 58 11.41 -1.84 6.25
N VAL A 59 10.96 -1.97 5.01
CA VAL A 59 11.82 -2.16 3.83
C VAL A 59 11.83 -0.90 2.99
N SER A 60 12.91 -0.71 2.22
CA SER A 60 13.10 0.46 1.35
C SER A 60 13.68 0.04 0.01
N GLY A 61 13.92 1.01 -0.88
CA GLY A 61 14.51 0.78 -2.19
C GLY A 61 13.62 -0.08 -3.10
N THR A 62 14.25 -0.90 -3.95
CA THR A 62 13.57 -1.69 -4.99
C THR A 62 12.46 -2.59 -4.44
N THR A 63 12.66 -3.18 -3.26
CA THR A 63 11.64 -4.05 -2.64
C THR A 63 10.39 -3.27 -2.28
N ALA A 64 10.54 -2.12 -1.60
CA ALA A 64 9.41 -1.26 -1.26
C ALA A 64 8.71 -0.74 -2.52
N ASN A 65 9.47 -0.34 -3.54
CA ASN A 65 8.91 0.16 -4.79
C ASN A 65 8.03 -0.88 -5.48
N LYS A 66 8.50 -2.14 -5.61
CA LYS A 66 7.72 -3.22 -6.22
C LYS A 66 6.47 -3.55 -5.41
N ALA A 67 6.58 -3.61 -4.09
CA ALA A 67 5.43 -3.85 -3.22
C ALA A 67 4.38 -2.74 -3.35
N THR A 68 4.81 -1.48 -3.36
CA THR A 68 3.94 -0.32 -3.59
C THR A 68 3.26 -0.39 -4.96
N GLU A 69 4.00 -0.71 -6.01
CA GLU A 69 3.47 -0.79 -7.37
C GLU A 69 2.35 -1.84 -7.49
N VAL A 70 2.58 -3.06 -6.99
CA VAL A 70 1.56 -4.12 -7.05
C VAL A 70 0.38 -3.84 -6.12
N ALA A 71 0.60 -3.20 -4.97
CA ALA A 71 -0.48 -2.78 -4.07
C ALA A 71 -1.39 -1.74 -4.73
N LEU A 72 -0.83 -0.71 -5.34
CA LEU A 72 -1.59 0.36 -6.00
C LEU A 72 -2.22 -0.09 -7.31
N ALA A 73 -1.64 -1.09 -7.99
CA ALA A 73 -2.28 -1.73 -9.14
C ALA A 73 -3.54 -2.52 -8.72
N ALA A 74 -3.50 -3.21 -7.58
CA ALA A 74 -4.65 -3.96 -7.06
C ALA A 74 -5.71 -3.06 -6.42
N TYR A 75 -5.28 -2.01 -5.72
CA TYR A 75 -6.14 -1.09 -4.97
C TYR A 75 -5.82 0.37 -5.36
N PRO A 76 -6.32 0.83 -6.51
CA PRO A 76 -5.99 2.14 -7.05
C PRO A 76 -6.55 3.29 -6.21
N GLY A 77 -5.88 4.44 -6.32
CA GLY A 77 -6.20 5.67 -5.59
C GLY A 77 -5.71 5.71 -4.13
N GLY A 78 -4.98 4.68 -3.71
CA GLY A 78 -4.22 4.68 -2.46
C GLY A 78 -2.97 5.57 -2.48
N VAL A 79 -2.39 5.73 -1.30
CA VAL A 79 -1.05 6.29 -1.06
C VAL A 79 -0.37 5.36 -0.06
N VAL A 80 0.73 4.75 -0.46
CA VAL A 80 1.50 3.86 0.43
C VAL A 80 2.53 4.69 1.19
N ASP A 81 2.41 4.77 2.52
CA ASP A 81 3.36 5.51 3.37
C ASP A 81 4.56 4.64 3.79
N ARG A 82 4.34 3.33 3.95
CA ARG A 82 5.38 2.35 4.26
C ARG A 82 5.10 0.97 3.68
N VAL A 83 6.18 0.22 3.50
CA VAL A 83 6.15 -1.23 3.26
C VAL A 83 6.95 -1.90 4.37
N VAL A 84 6.41 -2.96 4.96
CA VAL A 84 7.09 -3.77 5.97
C VAL A 84 7.26 -5.20 5.49
N LYS A 85 8.35 -5.86 5.87
CA LYS A 85 8.54 -7.30 5.73
C LYS A 85 8.05 -8.00 6.99
N LEU A 86 7.14 -8.95 6.82
CA LEU A 86 6.56 -9.76 7.88
C LEU A 86 7.49 -10.93 8.26
N SER A 87 7.21 -11.58 9.39
CA SER A 87 8.04 -12.67 9.92
C SER A 87 8.09 -13.91 9.02
N ASN A 88 7.04 -14.14 8.22
CA ASN A 88 6.99 -15.18 7.20
C ASN A 88 7.74 -14.79 5.90
N GLY A 89 8.32 -13.59 5.84
CA GLY A 89 9.08 -13.09 4.71
C GLY A 89 8.26 -12.35 3.65
N GLU A 90 6.93 -12.38 3.74
CA GLU A 90 6.01 -11.60 2.90
C GLU A 90 6.06 -10.10 3.24
N TYR A 91 5.32 -9.30 2.48
CA TYR A 91 5.26 -7.86 2.67
C TYR A 91 3.84 -7.39 2.97
N GLU A 92 3.74 -6.30 3.73
CA GLU A 92 2.52 -5.54 3.90
C GLU A 92 2.79 -4.09 3.47
N ALA A 93 1.99 -3.59 2.52
CA ALA A 93 1.96 -2.19 2.15
C ALA A 93 0.83 -1.49 2.91
N HIS A 94 1.17 -0.48 3.69
CA HIS A 94 0.21 0.32 4.44
C HIS A 94 -0.28 1.46 3.54
N ASN A 95 -1.58 1.50 3.28
CA ASN A 95 -2.24 2.42 2.38
C ASN A 95 -3.12 3.41 3.16
N ILE A 96 -2.77 4.68 3.09
CA ILE A 96 -3.43 5.75 3.88
C ILE A 96 -4.34 6.65 3.03
N GLY A 97 -4.33 6.48 1.70
CA GLY A 97 -5.06 7.35 0.77
C GLY A 97 -6.56 7.04 0.65
N VAL A 98 -7.00 5.93 1.25
CA VAL A 98 -8.35 5.36 1.09
C VAL A 98 -8.92 5.00 2.46
N ASN A 99 -10.24 4.81 2.54
CA ASN A 99 -10.86 4.32 3.77
C ASN A 99 -10.75 2.78 3.89
N TRP A 100 -10.54 2.08 2.77
CA TRP A 100 -10.24 0.64 2.71
C TRP A 100 -9.70 0.22 1.34
N PRO A 101 -8.70 -0.68 1.24
CA PRO A 101 -7.97 -1.30 2.34
C PRO A 101 -6.82 -0.43 2.88
N HIS A 102 -6.46 -0.61 4.15
CA HIS A 102 -5.30 0.04 4.79
C HIS A 102 -4.07 -0.85 4.78
N HIS A 103 -4.22 -2.17 4.76
CA HIS A 103 -3.12 -3.12 4.76
C HIS A 103 -3.27 -4.05 3.56
N VAL A 104 -2.28 -4.06 2.67
CA VAL A 104 -2.26 -4.92 1.47
C VAL A 104 -1.14 -5.94 1.61
N PHE A 105 -1.49 -7.23 1.62
CA PHE A 105 -0.57 -8.34 1.82
C PHE A 105 -0.06 -8.89 0.49
N ILE A 106 1.26 -9.03 0.41
CA ILE A 106 1.99 -9.27 -0.83
C ILE A 106 3.01 -10.38 -0.60
N THR A 107 3.03 -11.40 -1.47
CA THR A 107 3.99 -12.49 -1.37
C THR A 107 5.43 -12.04 -1.65
N GLN A 108 6.41 -12.91 -1.39
CA GLN A 108 7.82 -12.68 -1.72
C GLN A 108 8.06 -12.47 -3.23
N ASP A 109 7.17 -12.99 -4.07
CA ASP A 109 7.19 -12.84 -5.53
C ASP A 109 6.37 -11.62 -6.02
N PHE A 110 6.00 -10.71 -5.12
CA PHE A 110 5.24 -9.50 -5.40
C PHE A 110 3.84 -9.77 -6.00
N LYS A 111 3.11 -10.73 -5.44
CA LYS A 111 1.68 -10.95 -5.77
C LYS A 111 0.80 -10.52 -4.60
N VAL A 112 -0.22 -9.72 -4.88
CA VAL A 112 -1.25 -9.37 -3.87
C VAL A 112 -2.08 -10.61 -3.56
N VAL A 113 -2.19 -10.96 -2.29
CA VAL A 113 -2.90 -12.16 -1.81
C VAL A 113 -4.03 -11.86 -0.84
N GLY A 114 -4.02 -10.68 -0.21
CA GLY A 114 -5.10 -10.27 0.68
C GLY A 114 -5.04 -8.78 1.01
N ALA A 115 -6.13 -8.30 1.61
CA ALA A 115 -6.21 -6.93 2.07
C ALA A 115 -7.15 -6.78 3.27
N TYR A 116 -6.85 -5.80 4.10
CA TYR A 116 -7.55 -5.49 5.33
C TYR A 116 -7.70 -3.99 5.50
#